data_AF-A0A0G4B412-F1
#
_entry.id   AF-A0A0G4B412-F1
#
_cell.length_a   1.000
_cell.length_b   1.000
_cell.length_c   1.000
_cell.angle_alpha   90.00
_cell.angle_beta   90.00
_cell.angle_gamma   90.00
#
_symmetry.space_group_name_H-M   'P 1'
#
loop_
_entity.id
_entity.type
_entity.pdbx_description
1 polymer ?
#
loop_
_entity_poly.entity_id
_entity_poly.type
_entity_poly.pdbx_seq_one_letter_code
_entity_poly.pdbx_strand_id
1 'polypeptide(L)'
;MPGKLEKKLIIKFLGTSSEESIPREGCECVQCLSKDKNDNRLRSSVLINKKIMIDATPDVLKQLSKRQIDALEAVLITHEHADHNGGIKDLLRARRDIRIIKLAAGQHFKLLGIDFHAFKVKHSNLVPTVGVEINSVIYIPDYADLDWAMPYLKNTKFAILDGSVLGRNFGGHLSINETVALTKPLKNLRKIYLTHNGHTRRTHKEMQKLVHEIGDSSFVIAYDGLEIEV
;
A
#
# COMPACT_ATOMS: atom_id res chain seq x y z
N MET A 1 -1.09 -5.49 -38.56
CA MET A 1 -0.71 -4.42 -37.62
C MET A 1 -0.06 -5.09 -36.42
N PRO A 2 1.21 -4.82 -36.09
CA PRO A 2 1.80 -5.36 -34.86
C PRO A 2 1.07 -4.70 -33.67
N GLY A 3 0.38 -5.51 -32.87
CA GLY A 3 -0.33 -5.05 -31.69
C GLY A 3 0.62 -4.28 -30.77
N LYS A 4 0.20 -3.09 -30.31
CA LYS A 4 0.90 -2.39 -29.24
C LYS A 4 1.04 -3.39 -28.08
N LEU A 5 2.28 -3.77 -27.73
CA LEU A 5 2.52 -4.41 -26.44
C LEU A 5 1.96 -3.45 -25.39
N GLU A 6 0.88 -3.85 -24.72
CA GLU A 6 0.47 -3.16 -23.49
C GLU A 6 1.66 -3.23 -22.54
N LYS A 7 2.16 -2.06 -22.13
CA LYS A 7 3.26 -2.01 -21.17
C LYS A 7 2.75 -2.62 -19.87
N LYS A 8 3.37 -3.73 -19.47
CA LYS A 8 3.18 -4.39 -18.17
C LYS A 8 3.24 -3.36 -17.04
N LEU A 9 2.31 -3.44 -16.09
CA LEU A 9 2.31 -2.61 -14.90
C LEU A 9 3.10 -3.33 -13.81
N ILE A 10 4.18 -2.71 -13.34
CA ILE A 10 5.02 -3.23 -12.26
C ILE A 10 4.81 -2.33 -11.04
N ILE A 11 4.39 -2.93 -9.92
CA ILE A 11 4.25 -2.26 -8.63
C ILE A 11 5.24 -2.88 -7.65
N LYS A 12 6.18 -2.06 -7.16
CA LYS A 12 7.14 -2.44 -6.14
C LYS A 12 6.69 -1.88 -4.79
N PHE A 13 6.65 -2.72 -3.76
CA PHE A 13 6.42 -2.30 -2.38
C PHE A 13 7.73 -1.74 -1.83
N LEU A 14 7.77 -0.44 -1.54
CA LEU A 14 8.93 0.24 -0.97
C LEU A 14 8.96 0.14 0.55
N GLY A 15 7.78 0.07 1.16
CA GLY A 15 7.55 -0.18 2.56
C GLY A 15 6.17 -0.76 2.76
N THR A 16 6.00 -1.53 3.83
CA THR A 16 4.79 -2.32 4.09
C THR A 16 4.31 -2.26 5.53
N SER A 17 4.88 -1.38 6.36
CA SER A 17 4.46 -1.12 7.74
C SER A 17 3.42 -0.01 7.81
N SER A 18 2.65 0.04 8.90
CA SER A 18 1.74 1.15 9.19
C SER A 18 2.48 2.42 9.67
N GLU A 19 2.02 3.07 10.74
CA GLU A 19 2.49 4.37 11.26
C GLU A 19 3.99 4.40 11.62
N GLU A 20 4.59 3.25 11.93
CA GLU A 20 5.97 3.11 12.36
C GLU A 20 6.67 1.98 11.63
N SER A 21 7.97 2.11 11.36
CA SER A 21 8.78 1.02 10.83
C SER A 21 8.87 -0.13 11.85
N ILE A 22 9.08 -1.35 11.36
CA ILE A 22 9.36 -2.54 12.16
C ILE A 22 10.79 -2.99 11.81
N PRO A 23 11.66 -3.26 12.79
CA PRO A 23 11.43 -3.30 14.24
C PRO A 23 11.13 -1.94 14.87
N ARG A 24 10.35 -1.95 15.96
CA ARG A 24 10.12 -0.78 16.81
C ARG A 24 11.27 -0.61 17.79
N GLU A 25 11.70 0.62 18.00
CA GLU A 25 12.76 0.95 18.95
C GLU A 25 12.43 0.43 20.34
N GLY A 26 13.37 -0.28 20.97
CA GLY A 26 13.20 -0.86 22.30
C GLY A 26 12.24 -2.06 22.40
N CYS A 27 11.66 -2.55 21.30
CA CYS A 27 10.76 -3.71 21.34
C CYS A 27 11.52 -5.03 21.17
N GLU A 28 11.35 -5.94 22.14
CA GLU A 28 12.01 -7.26 22.15
C GLU A 28 11.07 -8.42 21.79
N CYS A 29 9.95 -8.14 21.11
CA CYS A 29 9.04 -9.21 20.70
C CYS A 29 9.61 -10.05 19.55
N VAL A 30 9.03 -11.24 19.31
CA VAL A 30 9.47 -12.17 18.26
C VAL A 30 9.54 -11.55 16.86
N GLN A 31 8.63 -10.62 16.54
CA GLN A 31 8.64 -9.91 15.26
C GLN A 31 9.83 -8.97 15.14
N CYS A 32 10.10 -8.15 16.16
CA CYS A 32 11.21 -7.19 16.15
C CYS A 32 12.59 -7.85 16.29
N LEU A 33 12.66 -9.02 16.94
CA LEU A 33 13.88 -9.82 17.05
C LEU A 33 14.07 -10.80 15.87
N SER A 34 13.14 -10.84 14.92
CA SER A 34 13.18 -11.77 13.80
C SER A 34 14.39 -11.49 12.90
N LYS A 35 15.06 -12.57 12.48
CA LYS A 35 16.12 -12.52 11.46
C LYS A 35 15.57 -12.64 10.04
N ASP A 36 14.27 -12.85 9.87
CA ASP A 36 13.64 -12.85 8.55
C ASP A 36 13.59 -11.41 8.02
N LYS A 37 14.16 -11.19 6.83
CA LYS A 37 14.18 -9.86 6.21
C LYS A 37 12.77 -9.32 5.97
N ASN A 38 11.77 -10.19 5.78
CA ASN A 38 10.39 -9.80 5.52
C ASN A 38 9.65 -9.29 6.78
N ASP A 39 10.26 -9.44 7.96
CA ASP A 39 9.79 -8.82 9.21
C ASP A 39 10.30 -7.38 9.38
N ASN A 40 11.33 -6.97 8.63
CA ASN A 40 11.78 -5.59 8.59
C ASN A 40 10.95 -4.81 7.57
N ARG A 41 10.27 -3.75 8.03
CA ARG A 41 9.26 -3.04 7.25
C ARG A 41 9.39 -1.54 7.46
N LEU A 42 9.59 -0.80 6.38
CA LEU A 42 9.47 0.64 6.31
C LEU A 42 7.99 1.03 6.15
N ARG A 43 7.65 2.30 6.37
CA ARG A 43 6.26 2.79 6.25
C ARG A 43 5.69 2.59 4.84
N SER A 44 4.38 2.34 4.76
CA SER A 44 3.67 1.90 3.55
C SER A 44 3.88 2.87 2.36
N SER A 45 4.44 2.35 1.27
CA SER A 45 4.61 3.09 0.01
C SER A 45 4.85 2.13 -1.14
N VAL A 46 4.46 2.54 -2.35
CA VAL A 46 4.69 1.76 -3.59
C VAL A 46 5.34 2.60 -4.68
N LEU A 47 6.14 1.94 -5.51
CA LEU A 47 6.77 2.50 -6.71
C LEU A 47 6.24 1.80 -7.96
N ILE A 48 5.57 2.56 -8.82
CA ILE A 48 4.94 2.10 -10.04
C ILE A 48 5.88 2.37 -11.21
N ASN A 49 6.20 1.33 -11.97
CA ASN A 49 7.06 1.37 -13.16
C ASN A 49 8.37 2.16 -12.96
N LYS A 50 8.90 2.15 -11.73
CA LYS A 50 10.12 2.88 -11.31
C LYS A 50 10.06 4.41 -11.49
N LYS A 51 8.86 4.95 -11.69
CA LYS A 51 8.63 6.33 -12.16
C LYS A 51 7.64 7.11 -11.30
N ILE A 52 6.64 6.45 -10.70
CA ILE A 52 5.60 7.11 -9.90
C ILE A 52 5.59 6.48 -8.52
N MET A 53 5.74 7.29 -7.48
CA MET A 53 5.60 6.85 -6.09
C MET A 53 4.20 7.16 -5.59
N ILE A 54 3.60 6.28 -4.78
CA ILE A 54 2.43 6.62 -3.95
C ILE A 54 2.92 6.71 -2.51
N ASP A 55 2.63 7.85 -1.89
CA ASP A 55 3.00 8.29 -0.54
C ASP A 55 4.51 8.41 -0.31
N ALA A 56 4.97 9.61 0.02
CA ALA A 56 6.36 9.92 0.37
C ALA A 56 6.53 9.92 1.90
N THR A 57 6.76 8.72 2.43
CA THR A 57 6.89 8.46 3.87
C THR A 57 8.17 9.05 4.46
N PRO A 58 8.29 9.20 5.79
CA PRO A 58 9.55 9.54 6.46
C PRO A 58 10.75 8.64 6.08
N ASP A 59 10.49 7.44 5.58
CA ASP A 59 11.52 6.48 5.17
C ASP A 59 12.00 6.68 3.71
N VAL A 60 11.51 7.71 2.98
CA VAL A 60 11.73 7.88 1.53
C VAL A 60 13.20 7.78 1.07
N LEU A 61 14.15 8.33 1.84
CA LEU A 61 15.58 8.28 1.51
C LEU A 61 16.20 6.89 1.73
N LYS A 62 15.57 6.03 2.54
CA LYS A 62 15.93 4.61 2.69
C LYS A 62 15.23 3.75 1.64
N GLN A 63 14.00 4.12 1.26
CA GLN A 63 13.15 3.40 0.30
C GLN A 63 13.67 3.49 -1.14
N LEU A 64 14.29 4.61 -1.51
CA LEU A 64 14.73 4.88 -2.87
C LEU A 64 16.25 5.07 -2.94
N SER A 65 16.88 4.40 -3.90
CA SER A 65 18.24 4.76 -4.30
C SER A 65 18.27 6.13 -4.98
N LYS A 66 19.45 6.78 -4.99
CA LYS A 66 19.64 8.06 -5.70
C LYS A 66 19.16 8.00 -7.16
N ARG A 67 19.50 6.92 -7.87
CA ARG A 67 19.06 6.70 -9.26
C ARG A 67 17.54 6.63 -9.40
N GLN A 68 16.84 6.05 -8.41
CA GLN A 68 15.37 6.02 -8.43
C GLN A 68 14.78 7.40 -8.13
N ILE A 69 15.35 8.14 -7.17
CA ILE A 69 14.93 9.53 -6.88
C ILE A 69 15.07 10.40 -8.13
N ASP A 70 16.20 10.29 -8.84
CA ASP A 70 16.46 11.06 -10.07
C ASP A 70 15.53 10.65 -11.23
N ALA A 71 15.01 9.42 -11.21
CA ALA A 71 14.12 8.89 -12.24
C ALA A 71 12.63 9.09 -11.94
N LEU A 72 12.25 9.44 -10.69
CA LEU A 72 10.86 9.70 -10.31
C LEU A 72 10.31 10.85 -11.15
N GLU A 73 9.10 10.71 -11.66
CA GLU A 73 8.38 11.75 -12.40
C GLU A 73 7.31 12.43 -11.52
N ALA A 74 6.69 11.64 -10.64
CA ALA A 74 5.66 12.14 -9.73
C ALA A 74 5.58 11.34 -8.44
N VAL A 75 5.04 12.00 -7.42
CA VAL A 75 4.58 11.39 -6.16
C VAL A 75 3.11 11.70 -6.02
N LEU A 76 2.30 10.66 -5.86
CA LEU A 76 0.87 10.77 -5.54
C LEU A 76 0.71 10.64 -4.02
N ILE A 77 -0.08 11.49 -3.39
CA ILE A 77 -0.33 11.43 -1.94
C ILE A 77 -1.79 11.05 -1.70
N THR A 78 -2.02 9.97 -0.95
CA THR A 78 -3.35 9.45 -0.62
C THR A 78 -4.06 10.34 0.39
N HIS A 79 -3.39 10.72 1.49
CA HIS A 79 -3.94 11.57 2.54
C HIS A 79 -2.85 12.25 3.39
N GLU A 80 -3.26 13.03 4.39
CA GLU A 80 -2.37 13.98 5.08
C GLU A 80 -1.73 13.48 6.39
N HIS A 81 -1.79 12.18 6.70
CA HIS A 81 -1.05 11.63 7.84
C HIS A 81 0.47 11.64 7.61
N ALA A 82 1.21 11.75 8.73
CA ALA A 82 2.66 11.96 8.71
C ALA A 82 3.45 10.77 8.15
N ASP A 83 2.96 9.56 8.33
CA ASP A 83 3.52 8.34 7.77
C ASP A 83 3.39 8.26 6.24
N HIS A 84 2.46 9.01 5.63
CA HIS A 84 2.24 9.04 4.18
C HIS A 84 2.91 10.23 3.46
N ASN A 85 3.09 11.36 4.15
CA ASN A 85 3.62 12.59 3.53
C ASN A 85 4.87 13.18 4.22
N GLY A 86 5.27 12.64 5.36
CA GLY A 86 6.30 13.25 6.22
C GLY A 86 7.69 13.33 5.56
N GLY A 87 7.95 12.53 4.52
CA GLY A 87 9.21 12.55 3.77
C GLY A 87 9.26 13.53 2.60
N ILE A 88 8.17 14.22 2.26
CA ILE A 88 8.14 15.14 1.09
C ILE A 88 9.27 16.16 1.17
N LYS A 89 9.51 16.75 2.34
CA LYS A 89 10.56 17.78 2.51
C LYS A 89 11.95 17.21 2.22
N ASP A 90 12.24 16.00 2.69
CA ASP A 90 13.53 15.35 2.47
C ASP A 90 13.70 14.87 1.04
N LEU A 91 12.63 14.39 0.41
CA LEU A 91 12.61 14.08 -1.01
C LEU A 91 12.90 15.32 -1.89
N LEU A 92 12.23 16.44 -1.60
CA LEU A 92 12.42 17.69 -2.37
C LEU A 92 13.79 18.34 -2.14
N ARG A 93 14.43 18.09 -0.99
CA ARG A 93 15.84 18.43 -0.78
C ARG A 93 16.77 17.61 -1.69
N ALA A 94 16.47 16.34 -1.90
CA ALA A 94 17.24 15.45 -2.77
C ALA A 94 17.00 15.70 -4.27
N ARG A 95 15.79 16.11 -4.66
CA ARG A 95 15.37 16.40 -6.05
C ARG A 95 14.19 17.39 -6.06
N ARG A 96 14.43 18.63 -6.50
CA ARG A 96 13.48 19.76 -6.31
C ARG A 96 12.27 19.75 -7.24
N ASP A 97 12.41 19.22 -8.43
CA ASP A 97 11.46 19.31 -9.54
C ASP A 97 10.59 18.04 -9.71
N ILE A 98 10.32 17.35 -8.60
CA ILE A 98 9.34 16.25 -8.56
C ILE A 98 7.93 16.82 -8.50
N ARG A 99 7.04 16.33 -9.37
CA ARG A 99 5.62 16.68 -9.33
C ARG A 99 4.94 15.98 -8.16
N ILE A 100 4.48 16.73 -7.17
CA ILE A 100 3.63 16.22 -6.08
C ILE A 100 2.16 16.40 -6.47
N ILE A 101 1.38 15.32 -6.43
CA ILE A 101 -0.05 15.31 -6.75
C ILE A 101 -0.79 14.80 -5.51
N LYS A 102 -1.49 15.70 -4.80
CA LYS A 102 -2.45 15.29 -3.77
C LYS A 102 -3.69 14.75 -4.45
N LEU A 103 -4.09 13.53 -4.10
CA LEU A 103 -5.24 12.89 -4.70
C LEU A 103 -6.53 13.35 -4.01
N ALA A 104 -7.58 13.54 -4.80
CA ALA A 104 -8.92 13.86 -4.32
C ALA A 104 -9.94 12.84 -4.84
N ALA A 105 -10.97 12.55 -4.06
CA ALA A 105 -12.03 11.64 -4.48
C ALA A 105 -12.73 12.14 -5.77
N GLY A 106 -12.94 11.25 -6.73
CA GLY A 106 -13.49 11.55 -8.05
C GLY A 106 -12.45 12.05 -9.06
N GLN A 107 -11.19 12.19 -8.66
CA GLN A 107 -10.13 12.60 -9.59
C GLN A 107 -9.75 11.45 -10.51
N HIS A 108 -9.80 11.70 -11.81
CA HIS A 108 -9.40 10.76 -12.86
C HIS A 108 -8.37 11.42 -13.78
N PHE A 109 -7.23 10.77 -14.00
CA PHE A 109 -6.19 11.25 -14.89
C PHE A 109 -5.30 10.12 -15.41
N LYS A 110 -4.59 10.39 -16.51
CA LYS A 110 -3.56 9.49 -17.03
C LYS A 110 -2.17 10.11 -16.84
N LEU A 111 -1.24 9.33 -16.31
CA LEU A 111 0.15 9.73 -16.12
C LEU A 111 1.09 8.64 -16.64
N LEU A 112 1.99 9.00 -17.57
CA LEU A 112 2.92 8.06 -18.21
C LEU A 112 2.25 6.83 -18.86
N GLY A 113 1.01 6.99 -19.34
CA GLY A 113 0.22 5.92 -19.95
C GLY A 113 -0.62 5.10 -18.97
N ILE A 114 -0.45 5.29 -17.66
CA ILE A 114 -1.17 4.61 -16.59
C ILE A 114 -2.40 5.43 -16.21
N ASP A 115 -3.54 4.78 -16.13
CA ASP A 115 -4.80 5.36 -15.70
C ASP A 115 -4.90 5.35 -14.17
N PHE A 116 -5.26 6.50 -13.58
CA PHE A 116 -5.43 6.67 -12.14
C PHE A 116 -6.81 7.23 -11.84
N HIS A 117 -7.59 6.50 -11.06
CA HIS A 117 -8.87 6.97 -10.56
C HIS A 117 -8.89 6.90 -9.03
N ALA A 118 -8.91 8.07 -8.39
CA ALA A 118 -8.99 8.18 -6.95
C ALA A 118 -10.45 8.23 -6.51
N PHE A 119 -10.82 7.40 -5.54
CA PHE A 119 -12.18 7.28 -5.04
C PHE A 119 -12.23 7.40 -3.53
N LYS A 120 -13.38 7.83 -3.02
CA LYS A 120 -13.57 8.06 -1.59
C LYS A 120 -13.48 6.73 -0.83
N VAL A 121 -12.73 6.72 0.25
CA VAL A 121 -12.68 5.61 1.20
C VAL A 121 -12.93 6.17 2.59
N LYS A 122 -13.61 5.40 3.44
CA LYS A 122 -13.85 5.81 4.82
C LYS A 122 -12.59 5.56 5.64
N HIS A 123 -12.20 6.56 6.39
CA HIS A 123 -11.07 6.54 7.33
C HIS A 123 -11.47 7.32 8.58
N SER A 124 -10.51 7.84 9.35
CA SER A 124 -10.75 8.78 10.43
C SER A 124 -11.67 9.93 9.98
N ASN A 125 -12.53 10.39 10.89
CA ASN A 125 -13.42 11.52 10.61
C ASN A 125 -12.66 12.85 10.41
N LEU A 126 -11.38 12.91 10.79
CA LEU A 126 -10.57 14.13 10.80
C LEU A 126 -9.73 14.28 9.53
N VAL A 127 -9.28 13.17 8.94
CA VAL A 127 -8.43 13.20 7.74
C VAL A 127 -9.06 12.32 6.66
N PRO A 128 -9.63 12.93 5.59
CA PRO A 128 -10.18 12.15 4.49
C PRO A 128 -9.06 11.40 3.77
N THR A 129 -9.35 10.17 3.35
CA THR A 129 -8.45 9.35 2.53
C THR A 129 -9.10 8.98 1.20
N VAL A 130 -8.26 8.54 0.26
CA VAL A 130 -8.71 7.97 -1.02
C VAL A 130 -8.12 6.58 -1.22
N GLY A 131 -8.93 5.72 -1.81
CA GLY A 131 -8.43 4.56 -2.55
C GLY A 131 -8.06 4.99 -3.97
N VAL A 132 -7.18 4.24 -4.62
CA VAL A 132 -6.72 4.52 -5.97
C VAL A 132 -6.85 3.26 -6.82
N GLU A 133 -7.57 3.37 -7.93
CA GLU A 133 -7.53 2.41 -9.02
C GLU A 133 -6.39 2.79 -9.97
N ILE A 134 -5.45 1.86 -10.18
CA ILE A 134 -4.25 2.01 -11.00
C ILE A 134 -4.39 1.03 -12.17
N ASN A 135 -4.81 1.52 -13.33
CA ASN A 135 -5.37 0.73 -14.43
C ASN A 135 -6.53 -0.17 -13.97
N SER A 136 -6.22 -1.33 -13.40
CA SER A 136 -7.22 -2.28 -12.87
C SER A 136 -6.78 -2.89 -11.53
N VAL A 137 -5.77 -2.32 -10.88
CA VAL A 137 -5.35 -2.69 -9.51
C VAL A 137 -5.94 -1.70 -8.53
N ILE A 138 -6.55 -2.21 -7.46
CA ILE A 138 -7.07 -1.37 -6.38
C ILE A 138 -6.02 -1.23 -5.28
N TYR A 139 -5.64 -0.01 -4.92
CA TYR A 139 -4.69 0.32 -3.85
C TYR A 139 -5.39 1.15 -2.78
N ILE A 140 -5.53 0.59 -1.57
CA ILE A 140 -6.15 1.24 -0.42
C ILE A 140 -5.33 0.86 0.82
N PRO A 141 -4.26 1.61 1.13
CA PRO A 141 -3.33 1.21 2.19
C PRO A 141 -3.89 1.43 3.60
N ASP A 142 -4.88 2.32 3.75
CA ASP A 142 -5.33 2.82 5.05
C ASP A 142 -6.85 3.06 5.02
N TYR A 143 -7.64 2.25 5.73
CA TYR A 143 -9.10 2.38 5.73
C TYR A 143 -9.82 1.86 6.99
N ALA A 144 -10.98 2.45 7.24
CA ALA A 144 -11.91 2.07 8.31
C ALA A 144 -13.03 1.14 7.84
N ASP A 145 -13.35 1.18 6.56
CA ASP A 145 -14.50 0.49 5.96
C ASP A 145 -14.28 0.36 4.45
N LEU A 146 -14.92 -0.64 3.83
CA LEU A 146 -14.83 -0.93 2.40
C LEU A 146 -16.12 -0.65 1.62
N ASP A 147 -17.19 -0.15 2.22
CA ASP A 147 -18.49 0.09 1.58
C ASP A 147 -18.37 0.89 0.27
N TRP A 148 -17.62 1.99 0.28
CA TRP A 148 -17.38 2.80 -0.93
C TRP A 148 -16.39 2.17 -1.90
N ALA A 149 -15.55 1.24 -1.44
CA ALA A 149 -14.61 0.50 -2.25
C ALA A 149 -15.22 -0.74 -2.93
N MET A 150 -16.35 -1.27 -2.43
CA MET A 150 -16.96 -2.50 -2.92
C MET A 150 -17.24 -2.52 -4.43
N PRO A 151 -17.73 -1.44 -5.08
CA PRO A 151 -17.92 -1.43 -6.53
C PRO A 151 -16.63 -1.67 -7.32
N TYR A 152 -15.50 -1.17 -6.81
CA TYR A 152 -14.17 -1.34 -7.41
C TYR A 152 -13.63 -2.75 -7.14
N LEU A 153 -13.70 -3.20 -5.89
CA LEU A 153 -13.22 -4.52 -5.46
C LEU A 153 -13.93 -5.68 -6.17
N LYS A 154 -15.22 -5.52 -6.51
CA LYS A 154 -16.00 -6.52 -7.28
C LYS A 154 -15.52 -6.70 -8.72
N ASN A 155 -14.87 -5.69 -9.29
CA ASN A 155 -14.53 -5.63 -10.72
C ASN A 155 -13.02 -5.77 -11.00
N THR A 156 -12.18 -5.86 -9.96
CA THR A 156 -10.75 -6.08 -10.10
C THR A 156 -10.33 -7.52 -9.87
N LYS A 157 -9.16 -7.89 -10.39
CA LYS A 157 -8.45 -9.14 -10.08
C LYS A 157 -7.40 -8.99 -8.98
N PHE A 158 -6.93 -7.78 -8.71
CA PHE A 158 -5.79 -7.52 -7.83
C PHE A 158 -6.10 -6.33 -6.92
N ALA A 159 -5.95 -6.54 -5.61
CA ALA A 159 -6.06 -5.48 -4.62
C ALA A 159 -4.84 -5.45 -3.70
N ILE A 160 -4.49 -4.26 -3.24
CA ILE A 160 -3.51 -3.99 -2.21
C ILE A 160 -4.26 -3.25 -1.11
N LEU A 161 -4.39 -3.86 0.05
CA LEU A 161 -5.32 -3.46 1.11
C LEU A 161 -4.60 -3.29 2.46
N ASP A 162 -5.22 -2.54 3.36
CA ASP A 162 -4.82 -2.32 4.75
C ASP A 162 -4.69 -3.65 5.54
N GLY A 163 -3.57 -3.79 6.25
CA GLY A 163 -3.24 -4.90 7.15
C GLY A 163 -2.82 -4.41 8.55
N SER A 164 -3.18 -3.20 8.92
CA SER A 164 -2.73 -2.50 10.13
C SER A 164 -3.18 -3.17 11.41
N VAL A 165 -4.37 -3.77 11.41
CA VAL A 165 -4.97 -4.35 12.61
C VAL A 165 -5.34 -5.80 12.39
N LEU A 166 -4.82 -6.69 13.24
CA LEU A 166 -5.11 -8.13 13.15
C LEU A 166 -6.56 -8.48 13.55
N GLY A 167 -7.08 -7.90 14.63
CA GLY A 167 -8.41 -8.18 15.18
C GLY A 167 -9.18 -6.90 15.56
N ARG A 168 -10.20 -6.96 16.41
CA ARG A 168 -10.93 -5.74 16.78
C ARG A 168 -10.03 -4.74 17.50
N ASN A 169 -10.09 -3.48 17.07
CA ASN A 169 -9.45 -2.35 17.71
C ASN A 169 -10.46 -1.20 17.90
N PHE A 170 -10.19 -0.33 18.87
CA PHE A 170 -11.00 0.83 19.21
C PHE A 170 -10.70 2.06 18.30
N GLY A 171 -9.71 1.95 17.40
CA GLY A 171 -9.16 3.05 16.60
C GLY A 171 -9.76 3.26 15.21
N GLY A 172 -10.77 2.47 14.82
CA GLY A 172 -11.52 2.71 13.58
C GLY A 172 -11.01 2.05 12.31
N HIS A 173 -9.85 1.39 12.28
CA HIS A 173 -9.42 0.56 11.14
C HIS A 173 -10.20 -0.75 11.04
N LEU A 174 -10.43 -1.21 9.82
CA LEU A 174 -11.01 -2.53 9.58
C LEU A 174 -9.95 -3.61 9.82
N SER A 175 -10.27 -4.63 10.60
CA SER A 175 -9.29 -5.68 10.88
C SER A 175 -8.99 -6.55 9.65
N ILE A 176 -7.85 -7.25 9.66
CA ILE A 176 -7.51 -8.28 8.67
C ILE A 176 -8.62 -9.34 8.61
N ASN A 177 -9.15 -9.77 9.76
CA ASN A 177 -10.25 -10.74 9.82
C ASN A 177 -11.51 -10.24 9.08
N GLU A 178 -11.88 -8.98 9.30
CA GLU A 178 -13.05 -8.36 8.64
C GLU A 178 -12.78 -8.13 7.15
N THR A 179 -11.59 -7.66 6.79
CA THR A 179 -11.14 -7.50 5.40
C THR A 179 -11.23 -8.83 4.65
N VAL A 180 -10.71 -9.91 5.22
CA VAL A 180 -10.81 -11.26 4.64
C VAL A 180 -12.27 -11.68 4.49
N ALA A 181 -13.10 -11.51 5.52
CA ALA A 181 -14.51 -11.89 5.49
C ALA A 181 -15.29 -11.16 4.38
N LEU A 182 -15.00 -9.88 4.16
CA LEU A 182 -15.67 -9.05 3.16
C LEU A 182 -15.17 -9.29 1.73
N THR A 183 -13.88 -9.61 1.57
CA THR A 183 -13.27 -9.74 0.24
C THR A 183 -13.26 -11.18 -0.29
N LYS A 184 -13.23 -12.20 0.58
CA LYS A 184 -13.24 -13.62 0.19
C LYS A 184 -14.43 -14.02 -0.71
N PRO A 185 -15.66 -13.49 -0.53
CA PRO A 185 -16.78 -13.79 -1.44
C PRO A 185 -16.64 -13.18 -2.86
N LEU A 186 -15.68 -12.27 -3.09
CA LEU A 186 -15.52 -11.54 -4.35
C LEU A 186 -14.82 -12.41 -5.41
N LYS A 187 -15.60 -13.13 -6.21
CA LYS A 187 -15.09 -14.12 -7.19
C LYS A 187 -14.08 -13.60 -8.22
N ASN A 188 -14.14 -12.31 -8.56
CA ASN A 188 -13.22 -11.72 -9.53
C ASN A 188 -11.85 -11.41 -8.91
N LEU A 189 -11.78 -11.19 -7.60
CA LEU A 189 -10.60 -10.77 -6.87
C LEU A 189 -9.71 -12.00 -6.62
N ARG A 190 -8.63 -12.13 -7.38
CA ARG A 190 -7.78 -13.33 -7.41
C ARG A 190 -6.58 -13.25 -6.49
N LYS A 191 -6.12 -12.04 -6.19
CA LYS A 191 -4.95 -11.82 -5.34
C LYS A 191 -5.10 -10.54 -4.54
N ILE A 192 -4.85 -10.65 -3.24
CA ILE A 192 -4.94 -9.55 -2.28
C ILE A 192 -3.60 -9.46 -1.55
N TYR A 193 -2.97 -8.29 -1.59
CA TYR A 193 -1.73 -8.01 -0.88
C TYR A 193 -2.02 -7.09 0.30
N LEU A 194 -1.80 -7.56 1.52
CA LEU A 194 -1.95 -6.77 2.72
C LEU A 194 -0.68 -5.93 2.95
N THR A 195 -0.81 -4.61 2.85
CA THR A 195 0.24 -3.61 3.15
C THR A 195 -0.10 -2.86 4.43
N HIS A 196 0.63 -1.80 4.78
CA HIS A 196 0.38 -0.99 5.98
C HIS A 196 0.24 -1.90 7.22
N ASN A 197 1.07 -2.94 7.29
CA ASN A 197 0.97 -3.99 8.28
C ASN A 197 1.38 -3.45 9.64
N GLY A 198 0.50 -3.64 10.63
CA GLY A 198 0.79 -3.20 11.98
C GLY A 198 1.82 -4.09 12.67
N HIS A 199 2.22 -3.65 13.85
CA HIS A 199 3.08 -4.43 14.74
C HIS A 199 2.26 -5.52 15.45
N THR A 200 2.08 -6.67 14.79
CA THR A 200 1.23 -7.77 15.26
C THR A 200 1.87 -8.67 16.31
N ARG A 201 3.17 -8.46 16.62
CA ARG A 201 3.98 -9.37 17.46
C ARG A 201 4.04 -10.80 16.91
N ARG A 202 3.79 -10.95 15.60
CA ARG A 202 3.90 -12.20 14.85
C ARG A 202 4.87 -11.99 13.71
N THR A 203 5.67 -13.01 13.42
CA THR A 203 6.57 -13.01 12.26
C THR A 203 5.78 -13.03 10.95
N HIS A 204 6.44 -12.69 9.86
CA HIS A 204 5.89 -12.69 8.51
C HIS A 204 5.31 -14.06 8.16
N LYS A 205 6.02 -15.14 8.52
CA LYS A 205 5.57 -16.52 8.28
C LYS A 205 4.30 -16.86 9.07
N GLU A 206 4.22 -16.44 10.34
CA GLU A 206 3.04 -16.66 11.17
C GLU A 206 1.85 -15.86 10.66
N MET A 207 2.06 -14.60 10.25
CA MET A 207 1.01 -13.77 9.65
C MET A 207 0.54 -14.35 8.32
N GLN A 208 1.45 -14.79 7.45
CA GLN A 208 1.11 -15.40 6.16
C GLN A 208 0.33 -16.70 6.34
N LYS A 209 0.72 -17.53 7.32
CA LYS A 209 -0.02 -18.75 7.68
C LYS A 209 -1.43 -18.40 8.16
N LEU A 210 -1.54 -17.42 9.06
CA LEU A 210 -2.83 -17.01 9.62
C LEU A 210 -3.79 -16.51 8.54
N VAL A 211 -3.35 -15.62 7.62
CA VAL A 211 -4.25 -15.10 6.57
C VAL A 211 -4.70 -16.19 5.59
N HIS A 212 -3.89 -17.22 5.38
CA HIS A 212 -4.31 -18.40 4.63
C HIS A 212 -5.34 -19.26 5.38
N GLU A 213 -5.21 -19.37 6.71
CA GLU A 213 -6.15 -20.14 7.55
C GLU A 213 -7.54 -19.50 7.60
N ILE A 214 -7.62 -18.17 7.79
CA ILE A 214 -8.91 -17.43 7.82
C ILE A 214 -9.45 -17.14 6.42
N GLY A 215 -8.57 -16.95 5.44
CA GLY A 215 -8.87 -16.66 4.06
C GLY A 215 -8.63 -17.87 3.19
N ASP A 216 -7.62 -17.76 2.33
CA ASP A 216 -7.05 -18.82 1.49
C ASP A 216 -5.74 -18.30 0.86
N SER A 217 -5.17 -19.06 -0.10
CA SER A 217 -3.91 -18.70 -0.78
C SER A 217 -3.93 -17.42 -1.63
N SER A 218 -5.09 -16.79 -1.84
CA SER A 218 -5.21 -15.50 -2.54
C SER A 218 -4.67 -14.33 -1.71
N PHE A 219 -4.62 -14.46 -0.38
CA PHE A 219 -4.16 -13.43 0.54
C PHE A 219 -2.64 -13.53 0.78
N VAL A 220 -1.93 -12.43 0.62
CA VAL A 220 -0.48 -12.34 0.81
C VAL A 220 -0.16 -11.19 1.74
N ILE A 221 0.64 -11.45 2.76
CA ILE A 221 1.25 -10.37 3.56
C ILE A 221 2.36 -9.76 2.69
N ALA A 222 2.19 -8.50 2.26
CA ALA A 222 3.24 -7.82 1.50
C ALA A 222 4.50 -7.68 2.36
N TYR A 223 5.66 -7.53 1.72
CA TYR A 223 6.92 -7.25 2.38
C TYR A 223 7.74 -6.27 1.53
N ASP A 224 8.69 -5.59 2.16
CA ASP A 224 9.50 -4.58 1.49
C ASP A 224 10.33 -5.22 0.37
N GLY A 225 10.25 -4.63 -0.83
CA GLY A 225 10.89 -5.13 -2.03
C GLY A 225 10.08 -6.15 -2.82
N LEU A 226 8.89 -6.58 -2.37
CA LEU A 226 7.95 -7.35 -3.19
C LEU A 226 7.66 -6.58 -4.49
N GLU A 227 7.70 -7.27 -5.62
CA GLU A 227 7.30 -6.73 -6.93
C GLU A 227 6.17 -7.58 -7.49
N ILE A 228 5.12 -6.92 -7.98
CA ILE A 228 4.01 -7.57 -8.66
C ILE A 228 3.93 -7.05 -10.09
N GLU A 229 3.65 -7.96 -11.01
CA GLU A 229 3.42 -7.66 -12.43
C GLU A 229 1.97 -7.99 -12.77
N VAL A 230 1.29 -7.04 -13.39
CA VAL A 230 -0.15 -7.05 -13.69
C VAL A 230 -0.43 -6.54 -15.10
#